data_AF-N6WW19-F1
#
_entry.id   AF-N6WW19-F1
#
_cell.length_a   1.000
_cell.length_b   1.000
_cell.length_c   1.000
_cell.angle_alpha   90.00
_cell.angle_beta   90.00
_cell.angle_gamma   90.00
#
_symmetry.space_group_name_H-M   'P 1'
#
loop_
_entity.id
_entity.type
_entity.pdbx_description
1 polymer ?
#
loop_
_entity_poly.entity_id
_entity_poly.type
_entity_poly.pdbx_seq_one_letter_code
_entity_poly.pdbx_strand_id
1 'polypeptide(L)'
;MKRPHHRLSIILLMTCSLLACTDALPEKSTSENDPFASLPNSPPAEGRCGGWRRSLAQGRHVSEVEACLREKALADRPRAIEEAKVMADWSVLEKGDSELKALIMALAKYPEPGSLERYLVSRSLLPNEPDQYNRLDRALTAADYLRERGNIHWFDVETGMFPNYHDDLLADIAELSDFGEVAFSEIPPSNFDADEEPYLLKALVAGKAYQQEAENYGDWYDLGAVLKLMNRIALDQDLESRFVTLATGDQTAIVWVVDDRELTLLVDEGLVTLGADELAMQNGKAFEAEVRSSFAPESALIE
;
A
#
# COMPACT_ATOMS: atom_id res chain seq x y z
N MET A 1 -16.70 77.38 33.35
CA MET A 1 -17.62 77.56 34.50
C MET A 1 -18.14 76.17 34.90
N LYS A 2 -17.97 75.78 36.18
CA LYS A 2 -18.59 74.64 36.92
C LYS A 2 -18.38 73.23 36.31
N ARG A 3 -17.44 72.37 36.73
CA ARG A 3 -17.19 71.69 38.06
C ARG A 3 -18.35 70.76 38.53
N PRO A 4 -18.06 69.71 39.33
CA PRO A 4 -18.37 68.29 39.06
C PRO A 4 -19.27 67.64 40.14
N HIS A 5 -19.73 66.40 39.92
CA HIS A 5 -20.21 65.46 40.95
C HIS A 5 -19.98 64.02 40.43
N HIS A 6 -19.13 63.15 40.98
CA HIS A 6 -19.07 62.44 42.28
C HIS A 6 -20.24 61.51 42.61
N ARG A 7 -19.84 60.28 42.98
CA ARG A 7 -20.54 59.15 43.66
C ARG A 7 -21.12 58.11 42.70
N LEU A 8 -20.96 56.81 42.91
CA LEU A 8 -20.84 56.06 44.16
C LEU A 8 -20.14 54.70 43.89
N SER A 9 -19.26 54.28 44.78
CA SER A 9 -18.70 52.92 44.83
C SER A 9 -19.79 51.91 45.21
N ILE A 10 -19.88 50.80 44.48
CA ILE A 10 -20.40 49.53 45.00
C ILE A 10 -19.37 48.46 44.67
N ILE A 11 -18.74 47.97 45.73
CA ILE A 11 -17.94 46.74 45.75
C ILE A 11 -18.93 45.58 45.69
N LEU A 12 -18.83 44.73 44.68
CA LEU A 12 -19.41 43.40 44.71
C LEU A 12 -18.30 42.38 44.45
N LEU A 13 -17.89 41.70 45.53
CA LEU A 13 -17.14 40.46 45.44
C LEU A 13 -18.05 39.41 44.78
N MET A 14 -17.62 38.86 43.65
CA MET A 14 -18.00 37.51 43.25
C MET A 14 -16.73 36.73 42.90
N THR A 15 -16.31 35.94 43.87
CA THR A 15 -15.54 34.72 43.67
C THR A 15 -16.40 33.73 42.88
N CYS A 16 -15.98 33.35 41.67
CA CYS A 16 -16.41 32.09 41.07
C CYS A 16 -15.23 31.42 40.37
N SER A 17 -15.06 30.17 40.74
CA SER A 17 -13.93 29.30 40.50
C SER A 17 -13.71 29.00 39.02
N LEU A 18 -12.42 28.85 38.68
CA LEU A 18 -11.92 28.17 37.50
C LEU A 18 -12.59 26.80 37.33
N LEU A 19 -13.32 26.63 36.24
CA LEU A 19 -13.60 25.33 35.63
C LEU A 19 -13.46 25.54 34.12
N ALA A 20 -12.23 25.34 33.64
CA ALA A 20 -12.00 25.05 32.24
C ALA A 20 -12.57 23.64 31.99
N CYS A 21 -13.70 23.57 31.30
CA CYS A 21 -14.16 22.34 30.68
C CYS A 21 -13.22 22.04 29.51
N THR A 22 -12.16 21.30 29.80
CA THR A 22 -11.48 20.48 28.80
C THR A 22 -12.43 19.34 28.46
N ASP A 23 -13.17 19.45 27.36
CA ASP A 23 -13.76 18.29 26.69
C ASP A 23 -12.64 17.50 26.01
N ALA A 24 -11.78 16.90 26.84
CA ALA A 24 -11.01 15.74 26.43
C ALA A 24 -11.97 14.56 26.55
N LEU A 25 -12.54 14.14 25.42
CA LEU A 25 -13.22 12.85 25.33
C LEU A 25 -12.21 11.78 25.79
N PRO A 26 -12.48 11.01 26.84
CA PRO A 26 -11.64 9.89 27.17
C PRO A 26 -11.96 8.79 26.15
N GLU A 27 -11.03 8.53 25.22
CA GLU A 27 -10.98 7.25 24.50
C GLU A 27 -10.70 6.14 25.52
N LYS A 28 -11.76 5.71 26.21
CA LYS A 28 -11.75 4.53 27.05
C LYS A 28 -12.13 3.34 26.17
N SER A 29 -11.19 2.94 25.30
CA SER A 29 -11.17 1.59 24.75
C SER A 29 -10.81 0.63 25.89
N THR A 30 -11.80 0.21 26.67
CA THR A 30 -11.70 -0.97 27.52
C THR A 30 -11.88 -2.20 26.65
N SER A 31 -10.81 -2.61 25.97
CA SER A 31 -10.76 -3.91 25.30
C SER A 31 -10.32 -4.95 26.31
N GLU A 32 -11.28 -5.62 26.94
CA GLU A 32 -11.03 -6.85 27.72
C GLU A 32 -10.54 -8.02 26.85
N ASN A 33 -10.46 -7.84 25.51
CA ASN A 33 -10.07 -8.86 24.54
C ASN A 33 -8.92 -8.44 23.61
N ASP A 34 -8.08 -7.47 23.99
CA ASP A 34 -6.91 -7.13 23.16
C ASP A 34 -5.81 -8.19 23.32
N PRO A 35 -5.55 -9.04 22.31
CA PRO A 35 -4.55 -10.10 22.41
C PRO A 35 -3.13 -9.56 22.60
N PHE A 36 -2.92 -8.26 22.36
CA PHE A 36 -1.63 -7.57 22.45
C PHE A 36 -1.47 -6.72 23.73
N ALA A 37 -2.42 -6.80 24.68
CA ALA A 37 -2.40 -5.96 25.88
C ALA A 37 -1.12 -6.08 26.72
N SER A 38 -0.42 -7.22 26.64
CA SER A 38 0.84 -7.49 27.33
C SER A 38 2.08 -6.92 26.62
N LEU A 39 1.97 -6.47 25.37
CA LEU A 39 3.09 -5.92 24.62
C LEU A 39 3.43 -4.49 25.09
N PRO A 40 4.72 -4.12 25.19
CA PRO A 40 5.13 -2.74 25.46
C PRO A 40 4.58 -1.78 24.39
N ASN A 41 4.19 -0.57 24.80
CA ASN A 41 3.67 0.44 23.87
C ASN A 41 4.31 1.83 24.04
N SER A 42 5.48 1.89 24.64
CA SER A 42 6.23 3.14 24.76
C SER A 42 6.70 3.62 23.40
N PRO A 43 6.71 4.93 23.12
CA PRO A 43 7.31 5.47 21.91
C PRO A 43 8.81 5.14 21.83
N PRO A 44 9.42 5.25 20.64
CA PRO A 44 10.85 5.05 20.48
C PRO A 44 11.63 6.01 21.39
N ALA A 45 12.72 5.54 21.98
CA ALA A 45 13.66 6.43 22.66
C ALA A 45 14.28 7.42 21.65
N GLU A 46 14.81 8.55 22.14
CA GLU A 46 15.44 9.55 21.27
C GLU A 46 16.50 8.92 20.36
N GLY A 47 16.40 9.19 19.05
CA GLY A 47 17.30 8.64 18.04
C GLY A 47 17.07 7.17 17.67
N ARG A 48 16.04 6.51 18.22
CA ARG A 48 15.60 5.14 17.85
C ARG A 48 14.35 5.18 16.99
N CYS A 49 14.16 4.16 16.16
CA CYS A 49 12.93 3.90 15.42
C CYS A 49 12.08 2.82 16.12
N GLY A 50 12.72 1.86 16.79
CA GLY A 50 12.04 0.78 17.50
C GLY A 50 11.30 1.27 18.74
N GLY A 51 9.96 1.18 18.70
CA GLY A 51 9.03 1.53 19.76
C GLY A 51 7.63 1.02 19.41
N TRP A 52 6.63 1.35 20.24
CA TRP A 52 5.22 1.11 19.94
C TRP A 52 4.84 -0.35 19.59
N ARG A 53 5.52 -1.36 20.14
CA ARG A 53 5.32 -2.77 19.77
C ARG A 53 3.85 -3.20 19.77
N ARG A 54 3.05 -2.82 20.77
CA ARG A 54 1.60 -3.07 20.79
C ARG A 54 0.84 -2.35 19.67
N SER A 55 1.16 -1.08 19.41
CA SER A 55 0.50 -0.30 18.36
C SER A 55 0.85 -0.83 16.98
N LEU A 56 2.09 -1.25 16.74
CA LEU A 56 2.50 -1.91 15.50
C LEU A 56 1.75 -3.23 15.26
N ALA A 57 1.50 -4.01 16.32
CA ALA A 57 0.65 -5.21 16.24
C ALA A 57 -0.82 -4.91 15.89
N GLN A 58 -1.23 -3.65 16.02
CA GLN A 58 -2.57 -3.14 15.68
C GLN A 58 -2.57 -2.31 14.39
N GLY A 59 -1.44 -2.24 13.67
CA GLY A 59 -1.28 -1.46 12.44
C GLY A 59 -1.38 0.04 12.66
N ARG A 60 -0.81 0.53 13.76
CA ARG A 60 -0.63 1.96 14.07
C ARG A 60 0.86 2.29 14.13
N HIS A 61 1.21 3.53 13.77
CA HIS A 61 2.60 4.03 13.68
C HIS A 61 3.51 3.29 12.67
N VAL A 62 2.93 2.48 11.78
CA VAL A 62 3.68 1.65 10.82
C VAL A 62 4.53 2.53 9.89
N SER A 63 3.91 3.51 9.23
CA SER A 63 4.60 4.43 8.31
C SER A 63 5.65 5.30 9.02
N GLU A 64 5.40 5.70 10.28
CA GLU A 64 6.36 6.49 11.08
C GLU A 64 7.63 5.70 11.37
N VAL A 65 7.48 4.43 11.78
CA VAL A 65 8.60 3.54 12.06
C VAL A 65 9.32 3.16 10.77
N GLU A 66 8.59 2.91 9.67
CA GLU A 66 9.17 2.62 8.37
C GLU A 66 10.04 3.78 7.87
N ALA A 67 9.48 5.01 7.84
CA ALA A 67 10.20 6.19 7.40
C ALA A 67 11.48 6.41 8.22
N CYS A 68 11.38 6.33 9.56
CA CYS A 68 12.54 6.43 10.44
C CYS A 68 13.61 5.37 10.11
N LEU A 69 13.18 4.11 9.92
CA LEU A 69 14.11 3.01 9.69
C LEU A 69 14.78 3.10 8.31
N ARG A 70 14.05 3.54 7.27
CA ARG A 70 14.62 3.82 5.93
C ARG A 70 15.66 4.93 5.99
N GLU A 71 15.32 6.07 6.59
CA GLU A 71 16.26 7.18 6.76
C GLU A 71 17.51 6.76 7.54
N LYS A 72 17.32 6.02 8.63
CA LYS A 72 18.43 5.48 9.43
C LYS A 72 19.27 4.49 8.64
N ALA A 73 18.67 3.62 7.83
CA ALA A 73 19.43 2.66 7.03
C ALA A 73 20.32 3.33 5.97
N LEU A 74 19.88 4.47 5.43
CA LEU A 74 20.66 5.27 4.49
C LEU A 74 21.76 6.09 5.19
N ALA A 75 21.51 6.61 6.39
CA ALA A 75 22.46 7.46 7.12
C ALA A 75 23.44 6.70 8.03
N ASP A 76 22.98 5.64 8.69
CA ASP A 76 23.68 4.85 9.70
C ASP A 76 23.18 3.39 9.69
N ARG A 77 23.54 2.68 8.61
CA ARG A 77 23.13 1.29 8.38
C ARG A 77 23.40 0.35 9.57
N PRO A 78 24.57 0.37 10.24
CA PRO A 78 24.82 -0.47 11.41
C PRO A 78 23.76 -0.32 12.51
N ARG A 79 23.36 0.92 12.84
CA ARG A 79 22.29 1.15 13.83
C ARG A 79 20.93 0.70 13.34
N ALA A 80 20.60 0.92 12.06
CA ALA A 80 19.34 0.41 11.50
C ALA A 80 19.24 -1.12 11.59
N ILE A 81 20.34 -1.84 11.33
CA ILE A 81 20.41 -3.30 11.46
C ILE A 81 20.17 -3.75 12.91
N GLU A 82 20.80 -3.09 13.89
CA GLU A 82 20.58 -3.41 15.31
C GLU A 82 19.10 -3.27 15.69
N GLU A 83 18.44 -2.21 15.23
CA GLU A 83 17.03 -1.99 15.49
C GLU A 83 16.13 -2.99 14.75
N ALA A 84 16.40 -3.27 13.49
CA ALA A 84 15.69 -4.27 12.72
C ALA A 84 15.78 -5.66 13.38
N LYS A 85 16.96 -6.05 13.88
CA LYS A 85 17.13 -7.33 14.61
C LYS A 85 16.29 -7.40 15.88
N VAL A 86 16.09 -6.27 16.58
CA VAL A 86 15.22 -6.21 17.76
C VAL A 86 13.74 -6.34 17.37
N MET A 87 13.35 -5.85 16.19
CA MET A 87 11.97 -5.88 15.71
C MET A 87 11.61 -7.14 14.89
N ALA A 88 12.59 -7.96 14.53
CA ALA A 88 12.40 -9.10 13.63
C ALA A 88 11.40 -10.16 14.16
N ASP A 89 11.20 -10.25 15.47
CA ASP A 89 10.22 -11.14 16.12
C ASP A 89 8.91 -10.42 16.51
N TRP A 90 8.73 -9.15 16.13
CA TRP A 90 7.54 -8.40 16.50
C TRP A 90 6.38 -8.75 15.57
N SER A 91 5.18 -8.85 16.16
CA SER A 91 3.94 -8.86 15.40
C SER A 91 3.71 -7.45 14.86
N VAL A 92 3.80 -7.28 13.54
CA VAL A 92 3.49 -6.05 12.82
C VAL A 92 2.31 -6.34 11.90
N LEU A 93 1.22 -5.61 12.08
CA LEU A 93 0.10 -5.63 11.16
C LEU A 93 0.31 -4.52 10.13
N GLU A 94 0.73 -4.87 8.93
CA GLU A 94 0.88 -3.90 7.84
C GLU A 94 -0.50 -3.46 7.33
N LYS A 95 -0.59 -2.20 6.90
CA LYS A 95 -1.79 -1.61 6.29
C LYS A 95 -1.38 -0.87 5.02
N GLY A 96 -2.25 -0.91 4.02
CA GLY A 96 -2.04 -0.22 2.75
C GLY A 96 -0.78 -0.70 2.05
N ASP A 97 0.10 0.24 1.76
CA ASP A 97 1.33 0.12 0.97
C ASP A 97 2.61 -0.02 1.81
N SER A 98 2.49 -0.13 3.14
CA SER A 98 3.64 -0.30 4.04
C SER A 98 4.50 -1.50 3.68
N GLU A 99 5.81 -1.32 3.77
CA GLU A 99 6.82 -2.38 3.63
C GLU A 99 7.66 -2.57 4.91
N LEU A 100 7.21 -2.05 6.06
CA LEU A 100 7.96 -2.10 7.31
C LEU A 100 8.47 -3.51 7.65
N LYS A 101 7.65 -4.55 7.49
CA LYS A 101 8.04 -5.92 7.77
C LYS A 101 9.14 -6.38 6.81
N ALA A 102 8.97 -6.15 5.51
CA ALA A 102 9.96 -6.45 4.49
C ALA A 102 11.29 -5.73 4.75
N LEU A 103 11.23 -4.45 5.13
CA LEU A 103 12.40 -3.65 5.50
C LEU A 103 13.12 -4.19 6.74
N ILE A 104 12.38 -4.54 7.79
CA ILE A 104 12.94 -5.17 9.00
C ILE A 104 13.66 -6.47 8.63
N MET A 105 13.01 -7.34 7.86
CA MET A 105 13.59 -8.63 7.47
C MET A 105 14.81 -8.48 6.56
N ALA A 106 14.75 -7.57 5.59
CA ALA A 106 15.86 -7.23 4.72
C ALA A 106 17.10 -6.79 5.52
N LEU A 107 16.95 -5.81 6.43
CA LEU A 107 18.05 -5.31 7.24
C LEU A 107 18.59 -6.36 8.22
N ALA A 108 17.71 -7.16 8.82
CA ALA A 108 18.10 -8.18 9.80
C ALA A 108 18.85 -9.36 9.17
N LYS A 109 18.40 -9.84 7.99
CA LYS A 109 18.96 -11.00 7.28
C LYS A 109 20.09 -10.65 6.31
N TYR A 110 20.06 -9.47 5.70
CA TYR A 110 20.98 -9.00 4.66
C TYR A 110 21.70 -7.71 5.10
N PRO A 111 22.54 -7.78 6.15
CA PRO A 111 23.12 -6.59 6.79
C PRO A 111 24.13 -5.87 5.90
N GLU A 112 24.85 -6.57 5.03
CA GLU A 112 25.88 -5.95 4.19
C GLU A 112 25.26 -5.16 3.02
N PRO A 113 25.82 -4.01 2.64
CA PRO A 113 25.41 -3.30 1.42
C PRO A 113 25.36 -4.21 0.19
N GLY A 114 24.25 -4.12 -0.55
CA GLY A 114 23.98 -4.94 -1.73
C GLY A 114 23.83 -6.45 -1.48
N SER A 115 23.81 -6.93 -0.23
CA SER A 115 23.66 -8.37 0.02
C SER A 115 22.27 -8.90 -0.33
N LEU A 116 21.22 -8.11 -0.12
CA LEU A 116 19.87 -8.44 -0.58
C LEU A 116 19.81 -8.47 -2.12
N GLU A 117 20.36 -7.45 -2.78
CA GLU A 117 20.42 -7.42 -4.25
C GLU A 117 21.11 -8.67 -4.82
N ARG A 118 22.30 -9.02 -4.30
CA ARG A 118 23.02 -10.23 -4.71
C ARG A 118 22.21 -11.49 -4.48
N TYR A 119 21.45 -11.56 -3.39
CA TYR A 119 20.54 -12.66 -3.12
C TYR A 119 19.46 -12.74 -4.21
N LEU A 120 18.75 -11.65 -4.50
CA LEU A 120 17.71 -11.62 -5.54
C LEU A 120 18.27 -11.95 -6.94
N VAL A 121 19.47 -11.44 -7.29
CA VAL A 121 20.17 -11.81 -8.53
C VAL A 121 20.49 -13.30 -8.58
N SER A 122 20.95 -13.90 -7.47
CA SER A 122 21.27 -15.33 -7.41
C SER A 122 20.05 -16.24 -7.59
N ARG A 123 18.84 -15.69 -7.43
CA ARG A 123 17.55 -16.35 -7.64
C ARG A 123 16.90 -15.99 -8.99
N SER A 124 17.62 -15.26 -9.85
CA SER A 124 17.12 -14.77 -11.15
C SER A 124 15.88 -13.87 -11.06
N LEU A 125 15.69 -13.17 -9.92
CA LEU A 125 14.52 -12.32 -9.69
C LEU A 125 14.65 -10.89 -10.22
N LEU A 126 15.85 -10.49 -10.65
CA LEU A 126 16.15 -9.18 -11.21
C LEU A 126 16.66 -9.30 -12.66
N PRO A 127 15.83 -9.80 -13.60
CA PRO A 127 16.25 -10.10 -14.97
C PRO A 127 16.51 -8.85 -15.82
N ASN A 128 15.95 -7.69 -15.43
CA ASN A 128 16.01 -6.47 -16.21
C ASN A 128 17.16 -5.56 -15.76
N GLU A 129 17.69 -4.80 -16.74
CA GLU A 129 18.62 -3.72 -16.48
C GLU A 129 17.86 -2.50 -15.96
N PRO A 130 18.42 -1.76 -14.98
CA PRO A 130 17.78 -0.54 -14.50
C PRO A 130 17.77 0.54 -15.58
N ASP A 131 16.71 1.33 -15.60
CA ASP A 131 16.63 2.48 -16.51
C ASP A 131 17.41 3.70 -15.97
N GLN A 132 17.33 4.84 -16.65
CA GLN A 132 18.03 6.08 -16.24
C GLN A 132 17.38 6.83 -15.06
N TYR A 133 16.15 6.47 -14.68
CA TYR A 133 15.36 7.10 -13.62
C TYR A 133 15.22 6.24 -12.36
N ASN A 134 15.84 5.06 -12.36
CA ASN A 134 15.83 4.13 -11.23
C ASN A 134 16.27 4.76 -9.91
N ARG A 135 15.77 4.20 -8.80
CA ARG A 135 16.08 4.65 -7.43
C ARG A 135 16.84 3.61 -6.61
N LEU A 136 17.71 2.84 -7.27
CA LEU A 136 18.47 1.77 -6.62
C LEU A 136 19.45 2.28 -5.55
N ASP A 137 19.84 3.55 -5.60
CA ASP A 137 20.65 4.20 -4.55
C ASP A 137 19.93 4.27 -3.18
N ARG A 138 18.61 4.11 -3.19
CA ARG A 138 17.75 4.12 -2.00
C ARG A 138 17.07 2.77 -1.72
N ALA A 139 17.38 1.72 -2.49
CA ALA A 139 16.74 0.42 -2.37
C ALA A 139 17.15 -0.34 -1.10
N LEU A 140 16.15 -0.67 -0.27
CA LEU A 140 16.35 -1.33 1.03
C LEU A 140 15.51 -2.61 1.18
N THR A 141 14.36 -2.71 0.51
CA THR A 141 13.47 -3.88 0.52
C THR A 141 13.61 -4.69 -0.77
N ALA A 142 13.08 -5.91 -0.82
CA ALA A 142 13.10 -6.68 -2.07
C ALA A 142 12.20 -6.03 -3.13
N ALA A 143 11.07 -5.48 -2.71
CA ALA A 143 10.17 -4.73 -3.59
C ALA A 143 10.87 -3.52 -4.22
N ASP A 144 11.71 -2.76 -3.49
CA ASP A 144 12.51 -1.67 -4.08
C ASP A 144 13.37 -2.15 -5.26
N TYR A 145 13.98 -3.33 -5.18
CA TYR A 145 14.75 -3.89 -6.30
C TYR A 145 13.86 -4.44 -7.42
N LEU A 146 12.75 -5.11 -7.06
CA LEU A 146 11.82 -5.69 -8.01
C LEU A 146 11.10 -4.63 -8.85
N ARG A 147 10.76 -3.48 -8.29
CA ARG A 147 10.16 -2.36 -9.04
C ARG A 147 11.07 -1.84 -10.15
N GLU A 148 12.38 -1.89 -9.93
CA GLU A 148 13.36 -1.30 -10.84
C GLU A 148 13.93 -2.32 -11.85
N ARG A 149 13.96 -3.60 -11.48
CA ARG A 149 14.68 -4.64 -12.23
C ARG A 149 13.96 -5.97 -12.31
N GLY A 150 12.83 -6.11 -11.64
CA GLY A 150 11.99 -7.31 -11.68
C GLY A 150 11.28 -7.45 -13.01
N ASN A 151 10.67 -8.61 -13.22
CA ASN A 151 9.82 -8.88 -14.37
C ASN A 151 8.41 -8.33 -14.11
N ILE A 152 8.23 -7.04 -14.35
CA ILE A 152 7.05 -6.29 -13.93
C ILE A 152 6.35 -5.57 -15.08
N HIS A 153 5.05 -5.35 -14.94
CA HIS A 153 4.27 -4.41 -15.72
C HIS A 153 3.75 -3.31 -14.80
N TRP A 154 4.14 -2.05 -15.05
CA TRP A 154 3.73 -0.88 -14.28
C TRP A 154 2.86 0.03 -15.15
N PHE A 155 1.65 0.32 -14.69
CA PHE A 155 0.64 1.08 -15.42
C PHE A 155 -0.23 1.89 -14.46
N ASP A 156 -0.97 2.86 -15.01
CA ASP A 156 -2.03 3.57 -14.28
C ASP A 156 -3.29 2.71 -14.26
N VAL A 157 -3.93 2.57 -13.10
CA VAL A 157 -5.17 1.78 -12.98
C VAL A 157 -6.38 2.58 -13.50
N GLU A 158 -6.27 3.91 -13.53
CA GLU A 158 -7.21 4.78 -14.22
C GLU A 158 -6.89 4.80 -15.72
N THR A 159 -7.84 4.36 -16.54
CA THR A 159 -7.69 4.30 -17.99
C THR A 159 -8.07 5.63 -18.66
N GLY A 160 -8.99 6.39 -18.05
CA GLY A 160 -9.64 7.54 -18.68
C GLY A 160 -10.46 7.22 -19.93
N MET A 161 -10.79 5.94 -20.15
CA MET A 161 -11.40 5.43 -21.38
C MET A 161 -12.64 4.57 -21.10
N PHE A 162 -13.48 4.38 -22.12
CA PHE A 162 -14.52 3.34 -22.15
C PHE A 162 -14.66 2.80 -23.57
N PRO A 163 -14.57 1.48 -23.80
CA PRO A 163 -14.17 0.44 -22.84
C PRO A 163 -12.78 0.65 -22.23
N ASN A 164 -12.49 -0.08 -21.15
CA ASN A 164 -11.23 0.06 -20.41
C ASN A 164 -10.05 -0.67 -21.08
N TYR A 165 -10.29 -1.53 -22.07
CA TYR A 165 -9.25 -2.33 -22.75
C TYR A 165 -8.50 -3.26 -21.79
N HIS A 166 -9.24 -4.04 -21.00
CA HIS A 166 -8.67 -5.06 -20.13
C HIS A 166 -7.95 -6.16 -20.91
N ASP A 167 -8.32 -6.39 -22.17
CA ASP A 167 -7.68 -7.35 -23.06
C ASP A 167 -6.27 -6.93 -23.47
N ASP A 168 -6.05 -5.63 -23.72
CA ASP A 168 -4.70 -5.08 -23.94
C ASP A 168 -3.83 -5.25 -22.69
N LEU A 169 -4.36 -4.92 -21.50
CA LEU A 169 -3.65 -5.12 -20.23
C LEU A 169 -3.30 -6.61 -19.99
N LEU A 170 -4.25 -7.51 -20.25
CA LEU A 170 -4.03 -8.96 -20.15
C LEU A 170 -2.92 -9.43 -21.10
N ALA A 171 -2.88 -8.91 -22.32
CA ALA A 171 -1.85 -9.23 -23.30
C ALA A 171 -0.47 -8.73 -22.84
N ASP A 172 -0.36 -7.47 -22.42
CA ASP A 172 0.89 -6.86 -21.96
C ASP A 172 1.50 -7.61 -20.77
N ILE A 173 0.67 -8.02 -19.79
CA ILE A 173 1.15 -8.80 -18.64
C ILE A 173 1.56 -10.21 -19.08
N ALA A 174 0.83 -10.82 -20.02
CA ALA A 174 1.13 -12.18 -20.49
C ALA A 174 2.48 -12.26 -21.22
N GLU A 175 2.92 -11.19 -21.89
CA GLU A 175 4.25 -11.12 -22.54
C GLU A 175 5.41 -11.34 -21.56
N LEU A 176 5.20 -11.08 -20.27
CA LEU A 176 6.19 -11.27 -19.22
C LEU A 176 6.21 -12.71 -18.68
N SER A 177 5.32 -13.58 -19.11
CA SER A 177 5.12 -14.91 -18.51
C SER A 177 5.57 -16.06 -19.42
N ASP A 178 5.48 -17.27 -18.89
CA ASP A 178 5.60 -18.53 -19.63
C ASP A 178 4.32 -18.92 -20.40
N PHE A 179 3.37 -17.99 -20.55
CA PHE A 179 2.18 -18.21 -21.37
C PHE A 179 2.60 -18.48 -22.82
N GLY A 180 1.98 -19.50 -23.42
CA GLY A 180 2.05 -19.73 -24.85
C GLY A 180 1.21 -18.70 -25.62
N GLU A 181 0.82 -19.05 -26.84
CA GLU A 181 -0.15 -18.23 -27.59
C GLU A 181 -1.50 -18.20 -26.85
N VAL A 182 -1.89 -17.01 -26.40
CA VAL A 182 -3.17 -16.73 -25.75
C VAL A 182 -3.87 -15.61 -26.51
N ALA A 183 -5.15 -15.81 -26.83
CA ALA A 183 -5.99 -14.75 -27.36
C ALA A 183 -6.89 -14.21 -26.24
N PHE A 184 -6.69 -12.95 -25.87
CA PHE A 184 -7.57 -12.23 -24.94
C PHE A 184 -8.62 -11.44 -25.71
N SER A 185 -9.76 -11.20 -25.07
CA SER A 185 -10.79 -10.29 -25.56
C SER A 185 -11.68 -9.85 -24.41
N GLU A 186 -12.17 -8.62 -24.46
CA GLU A 186 -13.19 -8.13 -23.55
C GLU A 186 -14.58 -8.02 -24.21
N ILE A 187 -15.63 -8.13 -23.40
CA ILE A 187 -16.96 -7.64 -23.74
C ILE A 187 -17.32 -6.60 -22.69
N PRO A 188 -17.39 -5.31 -23.06
CA PRO A 188 -17.74 -4.26 -22.14
C PRO A 188 -19.25 -4.28 -21.81
N PRO A 189 -19.65 -3.59 -20.72
CA PRO A 189 -21.04 -3.24 -20.46
C PRO A 189 -21.69 -2.50 -21.63
N SER A 190 -23.01 -2.42 -21.63
CA SER A 190 -23.75 -1.78 -22.74
C SER A 190 -23.40 -0.29 -22.92
N ASN A 191 -23.01 0.40 -21.86
CA ASN A 191 -22.58 1.79 -21.85
C ASN A 191 -21.78 2.13 -20.58
N PHE A 192 -21.17 3.32 -20.55
CA PHE A 192 -20.34 3.81 -19.45
C PHE A 192 -21.10 3.90 -18.11
N ASP A 193 -22.36 4.34 -18.12
CA ASP A 193 -23.17 4.56 -16.92
C ASP A 193 -23.85 3.27 -16.40
N ALA A 194 -23.54 2.11 -17.00
CA ALA A 194 -24.08 0.82 -16.60
C ALA A 194 -23.29 0.23 -15.42
N ASP A 195 -23.29 0.95 -14.29
CA ASP A 195 -22.47 0.64 -13.10
C ASP A 195 -22.72 -0.78 -12.52
N GLU A 196 -23.91 -1.35 -12.77
CA GLU A 196 -24.28 -2.69 -12.30
C GLU A 196 -23.97 -3.82 -13.31
N GLU A 197 -23.61 -3.49 -14.55
CA GLU A 197 -23.27 -4.48 -15.58
C GLU A 197 -21.76 -4.74 -15.59
N PRO A 198 -21.29 -5.99 -15.41
CA PRO A 198 -19.86 -6.28 -15.41
C PRO A 198 -19.28 -6.33 -16.83
N TYR A 199 -17.97 -6.12 -16.92
CA TYR A 199 -17.18 -6.56 -18.07
C TYR A 199 -17.08 -8.10 -18.07
N LEU A 200 -16.99 -8.70 -19.26
CA LEU A 200 -16.67 -10.12 -19.40
C LEU A 200 -15.32 -10.29 -20.07
N LEU A 201 -14.31 -10.62 -19.27
CA LEU A 201 -12.95 -10.92 -19.71
C LEU A 201 -12.89 -12.35 -20.23
N LYS A 202 -12.26 -12.56 -21.39
CA LYS A 202 -12.14 -13.87 -22.01
C LYS A 202 -10.70 -14.16 -22.42
N ALA A 203 -10.36 -15.45 -22.38
CA ALA A 203 -9.11 -15.95 -22.93
C ALA A 203 -9.34 -17.27 -23.67
N LEU A 204 -8.59 -17.49 -24.75
CA LEU A 204 -8.48 -18.78 -25.43
C LEU A 204 -7.02 -19.25 -25.35
N VAL A 205 -6.77 -20.34 -24.62
CA VAL A 205 -5.43 -20.89 -24.38
C VAL A 205 -5.42 -22.35 -24.77
N ALA A 206 -4.56 -22.74 -25.71
CA ALA A 206 -4.47 -24.13 -26.18
C ALA A 206 -5.84 -24.77 -26.54
N GLY A 207 -6.75 -23.98 -27.11
CA GLY A 207 -8.10 -24.40 -27.49
C GLY A 207 -9.13 -24.47 -26.35
N LYS A 208 -8.74 -24.14 -25.11
CA LYS A 208 -9.64 -24.02 -23.95
C LYS A 208 -10.05 -22.56 -23.73
N ALA A 209 -11.35 -22.34 -23.62
CA ALA A 209 -11.92 -21.02 -23.36
C ALA A 209 -12.08 -20.76 -21.85
N TYR A 210 -11.75 -19.56 -21.43
CA TYR A 210 -11.86 -19.06 -20.07
C TYR A 210 -12.68 -17.77 -20.04
N GLN A 211 -13.40 -17.54 -18.94
CA GLN A 211 -14.23 -16.36 -18.74
C GLN A 211 -14.17 -15.88 -17.29
N GLN A 212 -14.09 -14.57 -17.09
CA GLN A 212 -14.06 -13.93 -15.77
C GLN A 212 -14.86 -12.64 -15.86
N GLU A 213 -15.81 -12.45 -14.94
CA GLU A 213 -16.50 -11.18 -14.78
C GLU A 213 -15.57 -10.20 -14.06
N ALA A 214 -15.55 -8.95 -14.55
CA ALA A 214 -14.85 -7.82 -13.93
C ALA A 214 -15.90 -6.77 -13.55
N GLU A 215 -15.84 -6.26 -12.34
CA GLU A 215 -16.73 -5.20 -11.88
C GLU A 215 -16.53 -3.93 -12.73
N ASN A 216 -17.63 -3.23 -13.02
CA ASN A 216 -17.57 -1.96 -13.72
C ASN A 216 -17.25 -0.84 -12.72
N TYR A 217 -15.97 -0.47 -12.66
CA TYR A 217 -15.49 0.60 -11.80
C TYR A 217 -15.43 1.97 -12.51
N GLY A 218 -16.15 2.12 -13.63
CA GLY A 218 -16.04 3.27 -14.52
C GLY A 218 -14.83 3.10 -15.43
N ASP A 219 -14.00 4.14 -15.50
CA ASP A 219 -12.74 4.17 -16.25
C ASP A 219 -11.57 3.51 -15.50
N TRP A 220 -11.83 2.68 -14.50
CA TRP A 220 -10.81 1.99 -13.71
C TRP A 220 -10.76 0.49 -14.03
N TYR A 221 -9.57 -0.09 -14.11
CA TYR A 221 -9.44 -1.54 -14.20
C TYR A 221 -9.91 -2.23 -12.90
N ASP A 222 -10.74 -3.27 -13.02
CA ASP A 222 -10.81 -4.35 -12.04
C ASP A 222 -9.59 -5.27 -12.16
N LEU A 223 -8.49 -4.88 -11.51
CA LEU A 223 -7.24 -5.64 -11.51
C LEU A 223 -7.39 -7.01 -10.81
N GLY A 224 -8.26 -7.12 -9.81
CA GLY A 224 -8.54 -8.38 -9.13
C GLY A 224 -9.09 -9.44 -10.09
N ALA A 225 -10.05 -9.05 -10.94
CA ALA A 225 -10.56 -9.92 -11.99
C ALA A 225 -9.50 -10.30 -13.04
N VAL A 226 -8.64 -9.36 -13.44
CA VAL A 226 -7.52 -9.62 -14.36
C VAL A 226 -6.58 -10.69 -13.78
N LEU A 227 -6.07 -10.48 -12.56
CA LEU A 227 -5.13 -11.41 -11.93
C LEU A 227 -5.78 -12.76 -11.60
N LYS A 228 -7.06 -12.78 -11.25
CA LYS A 228 -7.82 -14.02 -11.04
C LYS A 228 -7.94 -14.83 -12.33
N LEU A 229 -8.19 -14.19 -13.47
CA LEU A 229 -8.22 -14.87 -14.77
C LEU A 229 -6.85 -15.46 -15.11
N MET A 230 -5.77 -14.65 -15.00
CA MET A 230 -4.41 -15.08 -15.34
C MET A 230 -3.91 -16.20 -14.43
N ASN A 231 -4.04 -16.07 -13.11
CA ASN A 231 -3.61 -17.14 -12.19
C ASN A 231 -4.44 -18.42 -12.36
N ARG A 232 -5.74 -18.33 -12.68
CA ARG A 232 -6.54 -19.53 -13.02
C ARG A 232 -6.05 -20.21 -14.29
N ILE A 233 -5.68 -19.45 -15.32
CA ILE A 233 -5.09 -19.99 -16.54
C ILE A 233 -3.76 -20.67 -16.22
N ALA A 234 -2.88 -20.01 -15.47
CA ALA A 234 -1.57 -20.54 -15.08
C ALA A 234 -1.70 -21.88 -14.34
N LEU A 235 -2.60 -21.96 -13.37
CA LEU A 235 -2.87 -23.19 -12.62
C LEU A 235 -3.43 -24.31 -13.51
N ASP A 236 -4.38 -23.98 -14.40
CA ASP A 236 -4.99 -24.99 -15.29
C ASP A 236 -4.01 -25.51 -16.36
N GLN A 237 -3.01 -24.71 -16.73
CA GLN A 237 -1.97 -25.05 -17.71
C GLN A 237 -0.68 -25.59 -17.04
N ASP A 238 -0.67 -25.78 -15.72
CA ASP A 238 0.48 -26.22 -14.92
C ASP A 238 1.73 -25.35 -15.14
N LEU A 239 1.52 -24.04 -15.26
CA LEU A 239 2.57 -23.05 -15.45
C LEU A 239 3.19 -22.62 -14.12
N GLU A 240 4.46 -22.24 -14.17
CA GLU A 240 5.22 -21.83 -12.99
C GLU A 240 4.93 -20.37 -12.62
N SER A 241 4.56 -19.52 -13.59
CA SER A 241 4.28 -18.10 -13.34
C SER A 241 3.08 -17.88 -12.43
N ARG A 242 3.20 -16.87 -11.57
CA ARG A 242 2.15 -16.25 -10.79
C ARG A 242 2.15 -14.76 -11.04
N PHE A 243 0.96 -14.18 -10.96
CA PHE A 243 0.73 -12.77 -11.20
C PHE A 243 0.25 -12.15 -9.89
N VAL A 244 1.08 -11.29 -9.30
CA VAL A 244 0.81 -10.68 -7.99
C VAL A 244 1.08 -9.18 -8.03
N THR A 245 0.49 -8.42 -7.12
CA THR A 245 0.71 -6.99 -7.03
C THR A 245 1.81 -6.63 -6.04
N LEU A 246 2.60 -5.62 -6.40
CA LEU A 246 3.44 -4.86 -5.48
C LEU A 246 2.77 -3.50 -5.23
N ALA A 247 2.62 -3.11 -3.96
CA ALA A 247 2.00 -1.83 -3.64
C ALA A 247 2.84 -0.65 -4.15
N THR A 248 2.20 0.46 -4.52
CA THR A 248 2.87 1.67 -5.04
C THR A 248 2.65 2.88 -4.14
N GLY A 249 1.56 2.90 -3.37
CA GLY A 249 1.14 4.02 -2.54
C GLY A 249 0.37 5.12 -3.29
N ASP A 250 0.12 4.94 -4.58
CA ASP A 250 -0.63 5.86 -5.42
C ASP A 250 -1.66 5.12 -6.29
N GLN A 251 -2.13 5.76 -7.37
CA GLN A 251 -3.12 5.20 -8.29
C GLN A 251 -2.56 4.21 -9.31
N THR A 252 -1.24 4.06 -9.38
CA THR A 252 -0.59 3.12 -10.29
C THR A 252 -0.51 1.74 -9.69
N ALA A 253 -0.47 0.71 -10.53
CA ALA A 253 -0.26 -0.67 -10.09
C ALA A 253 1.01 -1.25 -10.72
N ILE A 254 1.65 -2.15 -9.97
CA ILE A 254 2.74 -2.98 -10.45
C ILE A 254 2.30 -4.43 -10.36
N VAL A 255 2.19 -5.09 -11.51
CA VAL A 255 2.03 -6.54 -11.58
C VAL A 255 3.40 -7.17 -11.73
N TRP A 256 3.77 -8.01 -10.77
CA TRP A 256 4.99 -8.80 -10.79
C TRP A 256 4.67 -10.21 -11.26
N VAL A 257 5.34 -10.62 -12.34
CA VAL A 257 5.27 -11.97 -12.90
C VAL A 257 6.46 -12.78 -12.41
N VAL A 258 6.20 -13.82 -11.64
CA VAL A 258 7.22 -14.55 -10.88
C VAL A 258 6.92 -16.04 -10.80
N ASP A 259 7.96 -16.86 -10.74
CA ASP A 259 7.85 -18.28 -10.39
C ASP A 259 7.21 -18.49 -9.00
N ASP A 260 6.25 -19.41 -8.92
CA ASP A 260 5.47 -19.72 -7.70
C ASP A 260 6.35 -20.09 -6.49
N ARG A 261 7.48 -20.78 -6.71
CA ARG A 261 8.40 -21.17 -5.63
C ARG A 261 9.19 -19.99 -5.13
N GLU A 262 9.65 -19.12 -6.03
CA GLU A 262 10.35 -17.89 -5.65
C GLU A 262 9.42 -16.92 -4.90
N LEU A 263 8.18 -16.79 -5.37
CA LEU A 263 7.14 -16.01 -4.70
C LEU A 263 6.91 -16.52 -3.27
N THR A 264 6.63 -17.82 -3.13
CA THR A 264 6.40 -18.46 -1.83
C THR A 264 7.60 -18.25 -0.91
N LEU A 265 8.82 -18.44 -1.42
CA LEU A 265 10.05 -18.25 -0.65
C LEU A 265 10.18 -16.81 -0.12
N LEU A 266 10.00 -15.79 -0.97
CA LEU A 266 10.14 -14.40 -0.54
C LEU A 266 9.07 -13.99 0.48
N VAL A 267 7.84 -14.48 0.30
CA VAL A 267 6.74 -14.22 1.25
C VAL A 267 7.01 -14.91 2.59
N ASP A 268 7.41 -16.18 2.59
CA ASP A 268 7.74 -16.95 3.80
C ASP A 268 8.95 -16.37 4.54
N GLU A 269 9.94 -15.85 3.80
CA GLU A 269 11.08 -15.15 4.38
C GLU A 269 10.72 -13.76 4.90
N GLY A 270 9.52 -13.27 4.59
CA GLY A 270 9.04 -11.93 4.92
C GLY A 270 9.80 -10.83 4.20
N LEU A 271 10.33 -11.10 3.00
CA LEU A 271 11.08 -10.14 2.18
C LEU A 271 10.18 -9.35 1.23
N VAL A 272 8.97 -9.84 0.95
CA VAL A 272 7.95 -9.16 0.16
C VAL A 272 6.60 -9.25 0.88
N THR A 273 5.86 -8.15 0.86
CA THR A 273 4.44 -8.11 1.19
C THR A 273 3.69 -7.80 -0.10
N LEU A 274 2.69 -8.62 -0.43
CA LEU A 274 1.89 -8.43 -1.63
C LEU A 274 0.87 -7.30 -1.43
N GLY A 275 0.66 -6.52 -2.48
CA GLY A 275 -0.41 -5.52 -2.52
C GLY A 275 -1.79 -6.20 -2.51
N ALA A 276 -2.80 -5.45 -2.12
CA ALA A 276 -4.17 -5.81 -2.48
C ALA A 276 -4.47 -5.28 -3.88
N ASP A 277 -5.17 -6.07 -4.69
CA ASP A 277 -5.36 -5.80 -6.12
C ASP A 277 -6.17 -4.53 -6.36
N GLU A 278 -7.04 -4.16 -5.42
CA GLU A 278 -7.88 -2.97 -5.49
C GLU A 278 -7.25 -1.73 -4.85
N LEU A 279 -6.08 -1.85 -4.20
CA LEU A 279 -5.50 -0.76 -3.40
C LEU A 279 -5.20 0.48 -4.25
N ALA A 280 -4.62 0.30 -5.43
CA ALA A 280 -4.28 1.41 -6.33
C ALA A 280 -5.53 2.19 -6.77
N MET A 281 -6.58 1.48 -7.19
CA MET A 281 -7.87 2.10 -7.51
C MET A 281 -8.46 2.84 -6.30
N GLN A 282 -8.44 2.21 -5.11
CA GLN A 282 -8.96 2.84 -3.89
C GLN A 282 -8.21 4.12 -3.55
N ASN A 283 -6.88 4.13 -3.69
CA ASN A 283 -6.05 5.31 -3.47
C ASN A 283 -6.36 6.42 -4.48
N GLY A 284 -6.46 6.10 -5.77
CA GLY A 284 -6.79 7.06 -6.81
C GLY A 284 -8.16 7.69 -6.60
N LYS A 285 -9.21 6.88 -6.38
CA LYS A 285 -10.57 7.37 -6.09
C LYS A 285 -10.63 8.21 -4.81
N ALA A 286 -9.88 7.83 -3.77
CA ALA A 286 -9.80 8.62 -2.54
C ALA A 286 -9.15 9.99 -2.78
N PHE A 287 -8.06 10.04 -3.56
CA PHE A 287 -7.40 11.28 -3.93
C PHE A 287 -8.32 12.19 -4.77
N GLU A 288 -9.03 11.65 -5.77
CA GLU A 288 -10.00 12.41 -6.54
C GLU A 288 -11.13 13.00 -5.66
N ALA A 289 -11.63 12.20 -4.71
CA ALA A 289 -12.68 12.66 -3.79
C ALA A 289 -12.17 13.81 -2.91
N GLU A 290 -10.93 13.72 -2.42
CA GLU A 290 -10.27 14.81 -1.69
C GLU A 290 -10.15 16.07 -2.55
N VAL A 291 -9.59 15.95 -3.76
CA VAL A 291 -9.45 17.07 -4.71
C VAL A 291 -10.80 17.69 -5.02
N ARG A 292 -11.83 16.89 -5.33
CA ARG A 292 -13.19 17.37 -5.63
C ARG A 292 -13.79 18.11 -4.44
N SER A 293 -13.58 17.62 -3.21
CA SER A 293 -14.05 18.28 -2.00
C SER A 293 -13.37 19.64 -1.78
N SER A 294 -12.09 19.78 -2.16
CA SER A 294 -11.34 21.04 -2.03
C SER A 294 -11.81 22.14 -3.00
N PHE A 295 -12.48 21.77 -4.10
CA PHE A 295 -13.02 22.68 -5.11
C PHE A 295 -14.55 22.83 -5.05
N ALA A 296 -15.24 22.16 -4.13
CA ALA A 296 -16.67 22.36 -3.93
C ALA A 296 -16.92 23.79 -3.42
N PRO A 297 -17.67 24.65 -4.15
CA PRO A 297 -17.88 26.02 -3.73
C PRO A 297 -18.69 26.08 -2.42
N GLU A 298 -18.27 26.98 -1.51
CA GLU A 298 -18.88 27.30 -0.21
C GLU A 298 -20.36 27.75 -0.30
N SER A 299 -20.93 27.85 -1.51
CA SER A 299 -22.30 28.28 -1.77
C SER A 299 -23.37 27.20 -1.58
N ALA A 300 -23.03 25.98 -1.14
CA ALA A 300 -24.01 24.93 -0.84
C ALA A 300 -24.53 24.93 0.61
N LEU A 301 -24.13 25.91 1.45
CA LEU A 301 -24.53 26.00 2.87
C LEU A 301 -25.48 27.18 3.18
N ILE A 302 -26.20 27.70 2.19
CA ILE A 302 -27.29 28.65 2.43
C ILE A 302 -28.56 28.14 1.75
N GLU A 303 -29.32 27.31 2.48
CA GLU A 303 -30.79 27.29 2.42
C GLU A 303 -31.35 27.51 3.84
#